data_AF-A0A2H0UFQ1-F1
#
_entry.id   AF-A0A2H0UFQ1-F1
#
_cell.length_a   1.000
_cell.length_b   1.000
_cell.length_c   1.000
_cell.angle_alpha   90.00
_cell.angle_beta   90.00
_cell.angle_gamma   90.00
#
_symmetry.space_group_name_H-M   'P 1'
#
loop_
_entity.id
_entity.type
_entity.pdbx_description
1 polymer ?
#
loop_
_entity_poly.entity_id
_entity_poly.type
_entity_poly.pdbx_seq_one_letter_code
_entity_poly.pdbx_strand_id
1 'polypeptide(L)' 'MKHSNPIKYYESSIDKNGDFRYYQVYKDGDKFVFECWDCREREDGGSVGTRKAYDEYEKVEDAVARFEEFLKAWE' A
#
# COMPACT_ATOMS: atom_id res chain seq x y z
N MET A 1 7.28 -4.22 -1.63
CA MET A 1 7.24 -5.55 -0.97
C MET A 1 5.82 -5.77 -0.46
N LYS A 2 5.10 -6.74 -1.00
CA LYS A 2 3.71 -7.05 -0.59
C LYS A 2 3.74 -7.99 0.62
N HIS A 3 2.99 -7.68 1.67
CA HIS A 3 2.88 -8.60 2.81
C HIS A 3 1.96 -9.77 2.43
N SER A 4 2.30 -10.97 2.88
CA SER A 4 1.44 -12.13 2.72
C SER A 4 0.26 -12.00 3.71
N ASN A 5 -0.95 -11.83 3.18
CA ASN A 5 -2.21 -11.64 3.92
C ASN A 5 -2.44 -10.24 4.53
N PRO A 6 -2.55 -9.20 3.70
CA PRO A 6 -3.00 -7.90 4.17
C PRO A 6 -4.49 -7.95 4.57
N ILE A 7 -4.85 -7.21 5.61
CA ILE A 7 -6.24 -6.98 6.05
C ILE A 7 -7.01 -6.18 4.99
N LYS A 8 -6.34 -5.17 4.41
CA LYS A 8 -6.83 -4.41 3.25
C LYS A 8 -5.70 -4.26 2.26
N TYR A 9 -6.02 -4.36 0.99
CA TYR A 9 -5.07 -4.18 -0.10
C TYR A 9 -5.76 -3.48 -1.25
N TYR A 10 -5.05 -2.55 -1.86
CA TYR A 10 -5.40 -1.99 -3.15
C TYR A 10 -4.14 -1.82 -3.96
N GLU A 11 -4.24 -2.10 -5.25
CA GLU A 11 -3.22 -1.83 -6.25
C GLU A 11 -3.91 -1.15 -7.42
N SER A 12 -3.38 -0.01 -7.85
CA SER A 12 -3.88 0.67 -9.03
C SER A 12 -3.50 -0.12 -10.28
N SER A 13 -4.23 0.09 -11.36
CA SER A 13 -3.78 -0.35 -12.68
C SER A 13 -2.40 0.22 -12.99
N ILE A 14 -1.59 -0.58 -13.68
CA ILE A 14 -0.29 -0.15 -14.21
C ILE A 14 -0.55 0.76 -15.42
N ASP A 15 0.08 1.94 -15.41
CA ASP A 15 -0.03 2.89 -16.49
C ASP A 15 0.90 2.55 -17.68
N LYS A 16 0.83 3.34 -18.75
CA LYS A 16 1.66 3.14 -19.96
C LYS A 16 3.17 3.25 -19.72
N ASN A 17 3.60 3.86 -18.62
CA ASN A 17 5.01 4.02 -18.26
C ASN A 17 5.49 2.90 -17.31
N GLY A 18 4.58 1.98 -16.96
CA GLY A 18 4.80 0.93 -15.97
C GLY A 18 4.56 1.39 -14.54
N ASP A 19 4.08 2.62 -14.31
CA ASP A 19 3.89 3.16 -12.97
C ASP A 19 2.57 2.67 -12.37
N PHE A 20 2.60 2.30 -11.09
CA PHE A 20 1.43 1.89 -10.32
C PHE A 20 1.62 2.24 -8.85
N ARG A 21 0.54 2.20 -8.08
CA ARG A 21 0.59 2.36 -6.63
C ARG A 21 -0.03 1.17 -5.95
N TYR A 22 0.45 0.85 -4.75
CA TYR A 22 -0.29 -0.03 -3.88
C TYR A 22 -0.36 0.52 -2.47
N TYR A 23 -1.46 0.20 -1.81
CA TYR A 23 -1.73 0.49 -0.42
C TYR A 23 -2.03 -0.84 0.27
N GLN A 24 -1.57 -0.99 1.51
CA GLN A 24 -1.96 -2.15 2.30
C GLN A 24 -2.09 -1.81 3.77
N VAL A 25 -3.00 -2.51 4.43
CA VAL A 25 -3.09 -2.60 5.88
C VAL A 25 -2.75 -4.03 6.27
N TYR A 26 -1.85 -4.23 7.22
CA TYR A 26 -1.50 -5.53 7.76
C TYR A 26 -1.24 -5.46 9.27
N LYS A 27 -1.21 -6.61 9.92
CA LYS A 27 -0.82 -6.70 11.33
C LYS A 27 0.69 -6.93 11.42
N ASP A 28 1.37 -6.14 12.24
CA ASP A 28 2.79 -6.30 12.57
C ASP A 28 2.97 -6.28 14.09
N GLY A 29 3.34 -7.43 14.66
CA GLY A 29 3.33 -7.63 16.12
C GLY A 29 1.96 -7.34 16.74
N ASP A 30 1.91 -6.41 17.69
CA ASP A 30 0.69 -5.95 18.37
C ASP A 30 0.03 -4.73 17.70
N LYS A 31 0.58 -4.28 16.56
CA LYS A 31 0.13 -3.07 15.84
C LYS A 31 -0.51 -3.42 14.51
N PHE A 32 -1.24 -2.45 13.97
CA PHE A 32 -1.75 -2.46 12.61
C PHE A 32 -1.04 -1.37 11.82
N VAL A 33 -0.51 -1.75 10.67
CA VAL A 33 0.29 -0.87 9.83
C VAL A 33 -0.48 -0.54 8.58
N PHE A 34 -0.59 0.73 8.25
CA PHE A 34 -0.93 1.21 6.91
C PHE A 34 0.36 1.61 6.19
N GLU A 35 0.54 1.15 4.96
CA GLU A 35 1.61 1.64 4.11
C GLU A 35 1.15 1.89 2.67
N CYS A 36 1.87 2.79 2.02
CA CYS A 36 1.65 3.22 0.65
C CYS A 36 2.97 3.22 -0.12
N TRP A 37 2.95 2.77 -1.37
CA TRP A 37 4.12 2.75 -2.24
C TRP A 37 3.79 3.26 -3.64
N ASP A 38 4.67 4.13 -4.17
CA ASP A 38 4.74 4.41 -5.60
C ASP A 38 5.68 3.38 -6.23
N CYS A 39 5.22 2.66 -7.23
CA CYS A 39 5.95 1.58 -7.88
C CYS A 39 6.06 1.76 -9.39
N ARG A 40 7.05 1.10 -9.98
CA ARG A 40 7.24 1.02 -11.42
C ARG A 40 7.69 -0.38 -11.83
N GLU A 41 7.00 -0.98 -12.79
CA GLU A 41 7.43 -2.20 -13.46
C GLU A 41 8.71 -1.96 -14.27
N ARG A 42 9.60 -2.95 -14.22
CA ARG A 42 10.82 -3.01 -15.01
C ARG A 42 10.62 -3.97 -16.18
N GLU A 43 11.42 -3.80 -17.22
CA GLU A 43 11.38 -4.66 -18.42
C GLU A 43 11.73 -6.13 -18.13
N ASP A 44 12.41 -6.41 -17.01
CA ASP A 44 12.75 -7.76 -16.54
C ASP A 44 11.59 -8.48 -15.82
N GLY A 45 10.41 -7.85 -15.76
CA GLY A 45 9.22 -8.36 -15.05
C GLY A 45 9.27 -8.17 -13.53
N GLY A 46 10.29 -7.48 -13.01
CA GLY A 46 10.35 -7.03 -11.62
C GLY A 46 9.65 -5.69 -11.42
N SER A 47 9.58 -5.23 -10.18
CA SER A 47 9.13 -3.87 -9.86
C SER A 47 10.05 -3.20 -8.84
N VAL A 48 10.20 -1.88 -8.97
CA VAL A 48 10.80 -1.03 -7.95
C VAL A 48 9.73 -0.21 -7.29
N GLY A 49 9.81 -0.06 -5.97
CA GLY A 49 8.88 0.75 -5.21
C GLY A 49 9.63 1.74 -4.32
N THR A 50 9.04 2.91 -4.12
CA THR A 50 9.40 3.86 -3.07
C THR A 50 8.24 3.97 -2.09
N ARG A 51 8.50 3.67 -0.82
CA ARG A 51 7.51 3.81 0.25
C ARG A 51 7.20 5.29 0.48
N LYS A 52 5.92 5.64 0.48
CA LYS A 52 5.41 7.01 0.62
C LYS A 52 4.81 7.27 1.99
N ALA A 53 4.19 6.26 2.58
CA ALA A 53 3.63 6.32 3.93
C ALA A 53 3.89 5.01 4.68
N TYR A 54 4.03 5.13 5.99
CA TYR A 54 4.11 4.04 6.95
C TYR A 54 3.57 4.58 8.27
N ASP A 55 2.32 4.25 8.57
CA ASP A 55 1.59 4.72 9.75
C ASP A 55 1.20 3.50 10.60
N GLU A 56 1.47 3.55 11.90
CA GLU A 56 1.19 2.46 12.84
C GLU A 56 0.05 2.84 13.78
N TYR A 57 -0.83 1.88 14.05
CA TYR A 57 -2.05 2.05 14.83
C TYR A 57 -2.22 0.93 15.85
N GLU A 58 -2.84 1.26 16.99
CA GLU A 58 -3.24 0.27 17.99
C GLU A 58 -4.48 -0.53 17.56
N LYS A 59 -5.32 0.07 16.70
CA LYS A 59 -6.62 -0.46 16.30
C LYS A 59 -6.68 -0.61 14.79
N VAL A 60 -7.32 -1.69 14.34
CA VAL A 60 -7.46 -1.98 12.92
C VAL A 60 -8.35 -0.96 12.23
N GLU A 61 -9.37 -0.43 12.92
CA GLU A 61 -10.31 0.53 12.37
C GLU A 61 -9.62 1.85 12.00
N ASP A 62 -8.64 2.29 12.81
CA ASP A 62 -7.88 3.51 12.55
C ASP A 62 -6.96 3.34 11.33
N ALA A 63 -6.29 2.18 11.21
CA ALA A 63 -5.47 1.85 10.05
C ALA A 63 -6.30 1.74 8.76
N VAL A 64 -7.50 1.15 8.85
CA VAL A 64 -8.43 1.04 7.72
C VAL A 64 -9.01 2.40 7.34
N ALA A 65 -9.34 3.25 8.31
CA ALA A 65 -9.81 4.62 8.02
C ALA A 65 -8.73 5.41 7.28
N ARG A 66 -7.46 5.29 7.68
CA ARG A 66 -6.33 5.90 6.98
C ARG A 66 -6.19 5.40 5.55
N PHE A 67 -6.32 4.10 5.35
CA PHE A 67 -6.31 3.48 4.02
C PHE A 67 -7.39 4.06 3.11
N GLU A 68 -8.64 4.18 3.59
CA GLU A 68 -9.75 4.70 2.80
C GLU A 68 -9.61 6.19 2.51
N GLU A 69 -9.08 6.97 3.44
CA GLU A 69 -8.76 8.38 3.22
C GLU A 69 -7.72 8.54 2.11
N PHE A 70 -6.64 7.75 2.15
CA PHE A 70 -5.62 7.77 1.11
C PHE A 70 -6.17 7.35 -0.24
N LEU A 71 -6.97 6.30 -0.29
CA LEU A 71 -7.56 5.84 -1.55
C LEU A 71 -8.42 6.94 -2.19
N LYS A 72 -9.24 7.63 -1.40
CA LYS A 72 -10.11 8.73 -1.88
C LYS A 72 -9.36 10.00 -2.28
N ALA A 73 -8.21 10.26 -1.67
CA ALA A 73 -7.43 11.45 -1.97
C ALA A 73 -6.64 11.33 -3.29
N TRP A 74 -6.36 10.09 -3.71
CA TRP A 74 -5.45 9.80 -4.82
C TRP A 74 -6.10 9.13 -6.04
N GLU A 75 -7.34 8.64 -5.91
CA GLU A 75 -8.19 8.16 -7.01
C GLU A 75 -9.40 9.07 -7.24
#